data_AF-A0A5N5T8G5-F1
#
_entry.id   AF-A0A5N5T8G5-F1
#
_cell.length_a   1.000
_cell.length_b   1.000
_cell.length_c   1.000
_cell.angle_alpha   90.00
_cell.angle_beta   90.00
_cell.angle_gamma   90.00
#
_symmetry.space_group_name_H-M   'P 1'
#
loop_
_entity.id
_entity.type
_entity.pdbx_description
1 polymer ?
#
loop_
_entity_poly.entity_id
_entity_poly.type
_entity_poly.pdbx_seq_one_letter_code
_entity_poly.pdbx_strand_id
1 'polypeptide(L)'
;MFKIIPDYYNNLPDAPKKSDIYYKFVEKSPEELDKEVEYDMDEEDRAWLNIINEKRTSENLDLVSMEHFELLMDRLEKESFFQAQSSGRETGAPIDEDAVCCICMDGECQNSNVILFCDMCNLAVHQLLYFNS
;
A
#
# COMPACT_ATOMS: atom_id res chain seq x y z
N MET A 1 26.44 13.77 -4.23
CA MET A 1 27.43 14.56 -3.47
C MET A 1 26.93 14.63 -2.03
N PHE A 2 27.62 14.04 -1.07
CA PHE A 2 27.22 14.15 0.34
C PHE A 2 27.76 15.47 0.92
N LYS A 3 26.98 16.15 1.75
CA LYS A 3 27.39 17.35 2.47
C LYS A 3 27.54 16.99 3.95
N ILE A 4 28.72 17.27 4.49
CA ILE A 4 28.95 17.20 5.94
C ILE A 4 28.23 18.40 6.55
N ILE A 5 27.38 18.16 7.54
CA ILE A 5 26.74 19.22 8.32
C ILE A 5 27.81 19.80 9.24
N PRO A 6 28.30 21.05 9.01
CA PRO A 6 29.22 21.71 9.93
C PRO A 6 28.44 21.87 11.23
N ASP A 7 29.00 21.41 12.35
CA ASP A 7 28.39 21.45 13.69
C ASP A 7 27.45 20.30 14.07
N TYR A 8 27.41 19.20 13.31
CA TYR A 8 26.68 18.00 13.71
C TYR A 8 27.06 17.53 15.14
N TYR A 9 28.36 17.43 15.45
CA TYR A 9 28.81 17.00 16.76
C TYR A 9 28.69 18.06 17.86
N ASN A 10 28.64 19.34 17.48
CA ASN A 10 28.57 20.46 18.44
C ASN A 10 27.14 20.70 18.94
N ASN A 11 26.13 20.31 18.15
CA ASN A 11 24.71 20.49 18.48
C ASN A 11 24.02 19.22 19.00
N LEU A 12 24.75 18.11 19.14
CA LEU A 12 24.16 16.91 19.72
C LEU A 12 23.96 17.12 21.23
N PRO A 13 22.74 16.91 21.75
CA PRO A 13 22.52 16.90 23.19
C PRO A 13 23.33 15.78 23.83
N ASP A 14 23.78 15.98 25.07
CA ASP A 14 24.48 14.95 25.82
C ASP A 14 23.61 13.69 25.91
N ALA A 15 24.19 12.56 25.51
CA ALA A 15 23.50 11.29 25.55
C ALA A 15 23.08 10.97 27.00
N PRO A 16 21.83 10.60 27.26
CA PRO A 16 21.40 10.16 28.58
C PRO A 16 22.29 9.01 29.09
N LYS A 17 22.49 8.93 30.41
CA LYS A 17 23.22 7.80 31.00
C LYS A 17 22.51 6.49 30.63
N LYS A 18 23.25 5.63 29.92
CA LYS A 18 22.85 4.24 29.63
C LYS A 18 22.40 3.55 30.91
N SER A 19 21.23 2.93 30.89
CA SER A 19 20.79 2.05 31.96
C SER A 19 21.63 0.76 31.99
N ASP A 20 21.85 0.20 33.18
CA ASP A 20 22.54 -1.09 33.34
C ASP A 20 21.69 -2.29 32.90
N ILE A 21 20.41 -2.07 32.62
CA ILE A 21 19.50 -3.04 32.00
C ILE A 21 19.50 -2.90 30.48
N TYR A 22 19.40 -4.03 29.78
CA TYR A 22 19.21 -4.05 28.34
C TYR A 22 17.84 -3.46 27.99
N TYR A 23 17.82 -2.63 26.94
CA TYR A 23 16.56 -2.19 26.33
C TYR A 23 15.84 -3.43 25.79
N LYS A 24 14.65 -3.70 26.33
CA LYS A 24 13.77 -4.71 25.80
C LYS A 24 12.82 -4.03 24.81
N PHE A 25 12.98 -4.32 23.52
CA PHE A 25 11.98 -3.97 22.53
C PHE A 25 10.73 -4.81 22.82
N VAL A 26 9.59 -4.15 22.94
CA VAL A 26 8.28 -4.79 23.02
C VAL A 26 7.58 -4.43 21.72
N GLU A 27 7.29 -5.43 20.90
CA GLU A 27 6.47 -5.23 19.70
C GLU A 27 5.12 -4.66 20.12
N LYS A 28 4.68 -3.63 19.41
CA LYS A 28 3.35 -3.05 19.60
C LYS A 28 2.29 -4.09 19.27
N SER A 29 1.17 -4.07 20.00
CA SER A 29 0.06 -4.96 19.67
C SER A 29 -0.54 -4.59 18.31
N PRO A 30 -1.26 -5.52 17.65
CA PRO A 30 -1.96 -5.20 16.40
C PRO A 30 -2.92 -4.01 16.53
N GLU A 31 -3.57 -3.85 17.68
CA GLU A 31 -4.48 -2.72 17.95
C GLU A 31 -3.75 -1.40 18.21
N GLU A 32 -2.49 -1.45 18.64
CA GLU A 32 -1.64 -0.27 18.78
C GLU A 32 -1.10 0.15 17.41
N LEU A 33 -0.65 -0.80 16.61
CA LEU A 33 -0.20 -0.57 15.23
C LEU A 33 -1.33 -0.02 14.35
N ASP A 34 -2.54 -0.58 14.44
CA ASP A 34 -3.67 -0.10 13.65
C ASP A 34 -4.00 1.38 13.90
N LYS A 35 -3.71 1.90 15.10
CA LYS A 35 -3.95 3.31 15.44
C LYS A 35 -2.90 4.26 14.91
N GLU A 36 -1.72 3.76 14.57
CA GLU A 36 -0.64 4.59 14.02
C GLU A 36 -0.88 4.84 12.54
N VAL A 37 -0.68 6.09 12.12
CA VAL A 37 -0.70 6.44 10.70
C VAL A 37 0.68 6.11 10.15
N GLU A 38 0.75 5.14 9.25
CA GLU A 38 2.00 4.67 8.64
C GLU A 38 2.29 5.35 7.30
N TYR A 39 1.25 5.91 6.67
CA TYR A 39 1.37 6.58 5.37
C TYR A 39 2.01 7.97 5.52
N ASP A 40 3.24 8.10 5.01
CA ASP A 40 3.94 9.39 4.88
C ASP A 40 3.80 9.91 3.45
N MET A 41 3.22 11.10 3.27
CA MET A 41 3.14 11.69 1.93
C MET A 41 4.53 12.00 1.36
N ASP A 42 4.69 11.70 0.07
CA ASP A 42 5.88 12.07 -0.68
C ASP A 42 5.76 13.46 -1.34
N GLU A 43 6.65 13.78 -2.28
CA GLU A 43 6.61 15.07 -2.98
C GLU A 43 5.47 15.14 -4.02
N GLU A 44 5.17 14.03 -4.68
CA GLU A 44 4.14 13.94 -5.71
C GLU A 44 2.75 14.10 -5.09
N ASP A 45 2.50 13.42 -3.97
CA ASP A 45 1.24 13.52 -3.24
C ASP A 45 0.97 14.95 -2.76
N ARG A 46 2.02 15.64 -2.27
CA ARG A 46 1.91 17.04 -1.85
C ARG A 46 1.56 17.95 -3.01
N ALA A 47 2.21 17.77 -4.16
CA ALA A 47 1.92 18.56 -5.35
C ALA A 47 0.47 18.33 -5.82
N TRP A 48 0.04 17.06 -5.83
CA TRP A 48 -1.32 16.69 -6.18
C TRP A 48 -2.35 17.28 -5.21
N LEU A 49 -2.11 17.15 -3.89
CA LEU A 49 -3.01 17.67 -2.85
C LEU A 49 -3.21 19.18 -2.99
N ASN A 50 -2.16 19.93 -3.33
CA ASN A 50 -2.26 21.37 -3.58
C ASN A 50 -3.18 21.68 -4.76
N ILE A 51 -3.02 21.00 -5.89
CA ILE A 51 -3.87 21.18 -7.09
C ILE A 51 -5.33 20.86 -6.76
N ILE A 52 -5.57 19.78 -6.02
CA ILE A 52 -6.93 19.38 -5.62
C ILE A 52 -7.53 20.41 -4.66
N ASN A 53 -6.77 20.90 -3.69
CA ASN A 53 -7.22 21.92 -2.74
C ASN A 53 -7.55 23.25 -3.41
N GLU A 54 -6.79 23.67 -4.42
CA GLU A 54 -7.13 24.83 -5.25
C GLU A 54 -8.48 24.64 -5.95
N LYS A 55 -8.71 23.45 -6.53
CA LYS A 55 -9.98 23.11 -7.16
C LYS A 55 -11.13 23.09 -6.14
N ARG A 56 -10.94 22.47 -4.97
CA ARG A 56 -11.93 22.44 -3.88
C ARG A 56 -12.34 23.84 -3.44
N THR A 57 -11.36 24.73 -3.31
CA THR A 57 -11.61 26.14 -2.98
C THR A 57 -12.47 26.81 -4.06
N SER A 58 -12.22 26.53 -5.34
CA SER A 58 -13.05 27.06 -6.43
C SER A 58 -14.51 26.54 -6.42
N GLU A 59 -14.73 25.37 -5.82
CA GLU A 59 -16.02 24.73 -5.65
C GLU A 59 -16.68 25.07 -4.28
N ASN A 60 -16.10 25.99 -3.50
CA ASN A 60 -16.51 26.33 -2.12
C ASN A 60 -16.50 25.12 -1.16
N LEU A 61 -15.57 24.20 -1.34
CA LEU A 61 -15.32 23.09 -0.43
C LEU A 61 -14.13 23.39 0.48
N ASP A 62 -14.15 22.77 1.66
CA ASP A 62 -13.05 22.87 2.62
C ASP A 62 -11.78 22.19 2.10
N LEU A 63 -10.65 22.78 2.49
CA LEU A 63 -9.31 22.29 2.23
C LEU A 63 -9.05 21.00 3.01
N VAL A 64 -8.32 20.08 2.40
CA VAL A 64 -7.84 18.86 3.06
C VAL A 64 -6.41 19.12 3.55
N SER A 65 -6.18 18.96 4.86
CA SER A 65 -4.81 19.06 5.41
C SER A 65 -4.00 17.81 5.09
N MET A 66 -2.68 17.94 5.19
CA MET A 66 -1.74 16.84 4.99
C MET A 66 -2.04 15.66 5.93
N GLU A 67 -2.23 15.94 7.22
CA GLU A 67 -2.56 14.94 8.24
C GLU A 67 -3.86 14.17 7.92
N HIS A 68 -4.88 14.86 7.41
CA HIS A 68 -6.13 14.20 7.03
C HIS A 68 -5.93 13.32 5.79
N PHE A 69 -5.12 13.75 4.83
CA PHE A 69 -4.83 12.95 3.66
C PHE A 69 -4.05 11.67 4.04
N GLU A 70 -2.99 11.81 4.84
CA GLU A 70 -2.19 10.69 5.35
C GLU A 70 -3.06 9.70 6.14
N LEU A 71 -3.90 10.19 7.04
CA LEU A 71 -4.84 9.35 7.79
C LEU A 71 -5.82 8.60 6.86
N LEU A 72 -6.34 9.26 5.83
CA LEU A 72 -7.29 8.64 4.89
C LEU A 72 -6.61 7.55 4.06
N MET A 73 -5.41 7.83 3.54
CA MET A 73 -4.65 6.85 2.75
C MET A 73 -4.26 5.64 3.58
N ASP A 74 -3.75 5.85 4.79
CA ASP A 74 -3.43 4.78 5.74
C ASP A 74 -4.64 3.86 5.99
N ARG A 75 -5.83 4.46 6.22
CA ARG A 75 -7.06 3.69 6.44
C ARG A 75 -7.49 2.93 5.19
N LEU A 76 -7.38 3.54 4.01
CA LEU A 76 -7.72 2.88 2.75
C LEU A 76 -6.82 1.67 2.47
N GLU A 77 -5.53 1.78 2.75
CA GLU A 77 -4.58 0.68 2.57
C GLU A 77 -4.84 -0.46 3.55
N LYS A 78 -5.06 -0.16 4.83
CA LYS A 78 -5.40 -1.16 5.85
C LYS A 78 -6.69 -1.92 5.51
N GLU A 79 -7.73 -1.21 5.10
CA GLU A 79 -9.00 -1.81 4.68
C GLU A 79 -8.83 -2.63 3.39
N SER A 80 -8.07 -2.13 2.41
CA SER A 80 -7.79 -2.85 1.17
C SER A 80 -7.03 -4.16 1.44
N PHE A 81 -6.03 -4.12 2.31
CA PHE A 81 -5.29 -5.30 2.73
C PHE A 81 -6.18 -6.31 3.46
N PHE A 82 -7.01 -5.85 4.40
CA PHE A 82 -7.97 -6.71 5.09
C PHE A 82 -9.00 -7.31 4.12
N GLN A 83 -9.45 -6.54 3.14
CA GLN A 83 -10.34 -7.04 2.10
C GLN A 83 -9.64 -8.09 1.22
N ALA A 84 -8.38 -7.89 0.84
CA ALA A 84 -7.64 -8.90 0.07
C ALA A 84 -7.44 -10.20 0.86
N GLN A 85 -7.21 -10.11 2.18
CA GLN A 85 -7.09 -11.28 3.05
C GLN A 85 -8.43 -11.97 3.33
N SER A 86 -9.50 -11.20 3.56
CA SER A 86 -10.85 -11.74 3.84
C SER A 86 -11.55 -12.24 2.58
N SER A 87 -11.23 -11.65 1.43
CA SER A 87 -11.58 -12.14 0.09
C SER A 87 -10.67 -13.28 -0.35
N GLY A 88 -9.97 -13.91 0.59
CA GLY A 88 -9.60 -15.31 0.46
C GLY A 88 -10.85 -16.12 0.12
N ARG A 89 -11.19 -16.19 -1.18
CA ARG A 89 -11.49 -17.46 -1.80
C ARG A 89 -10.29 -18.30 -1.43
N GLU A 90 -10.43 -18.97 -0.30
CA GLU A 90 -9.82 -20.24 0.06
C GLU A 90 -8.74 -20.59 -0.96
N THR A 91 -7.48 -20.59 -0.54
CA THR A 91 -6.35 -21.11 -1.33
C THR A 91 -6.62 -22.59 -1.69
N GLY A 92 -7.55 -22.83 -2.60
CA GLY A 92 -8.34 -24.07 -2.70
C GLY A 92 -9.81 -23.95 -3.17
N ALA A 93 -10.36 -22.76 -3.47
CA ALA A 93 -11.60 -22.66 -4.23
C ALA A 93 -11.45 -23.49 -5.49
N PRO A 94 -12.42 -24.36 -5.85
CA PRO A 94 -12.30 -25.17 -7.04
C PRO A 94 -12.08 -24.24 -8.23
N ILE A 95 -11.00 -24.50 -8.96
CA ILE A 95 -10.74 -23.84 -10.24
C ILE A 95 -11.99 -24.08 -11.08
N ASP A 96 -12.64 -23.00 -11.48
CA ASP A 96 -13.80 -23.08 -12.37
C ASP A 96 -13.30 -23.60 -13.72
N GLU A 97 -13.67 -24.83 -14.07
CA GLU A 97 -13.27 -25.45 -15.34
C GLU A 97 -13.91 -24.75 -16.55
N ASP A 98 -14.94 -23.92 -16.33
CA ASP A 98 -15.57 -23.08 -17.35
C ASP A 98 -15.04 -21.62 -17.35
N ALA A 99 -13.93 -21.34 -16.64
CA ALA A 99 -13.36 -20.01 -16.58
C ALA A 99 -12.89 -19.51 -17.96
N VAL A 100 -13.29 -18.27 -18.28
CA VAL A 100 -12.90 -17.58 -19.52
C VAL A 100 -11.82 -16.56 -19.24
N CYS A 101 -10.91 -16.37 -20.21
CA CYS A 101 -9.90 -15.33 -20.14
C CYS A 101 -10.55 -13.95 -20.21
N CYS A 102 -10.28 -13.07 -19.24
CA CYS A 102 -10.90 -11.75 -19.16
C CYS A 102 -10.42 -10.75 -20.23
N ILE A 103 -9.46 -11.15 -21.07
CA ILE A 103 -8.90 -10.30 -22.13
C ILE A 103 -9.52 -10.66 -23.49
N CYS A 104 -9.61 -11.94 -23.82
CA CYS A 104 -10.19 -12.39 -25.09
C CYS A 104 -11.64 -12.89 -24.97
N MET A 105 -12.17 -12.97 -23.75
CA MET A 105 -13.51 -13.49 -23.44
C MET A 105 -13.73 -14.95 -23.92
N ASP A 106 -12.65 -15.72 -24.04
CA ASP A 106 -12.67 -17.08 -24.55
C ASP A 106 -12.12 -18.08 -23.52
N GLY A 107 -12.71 -19.28 -23.49
CA GLY A 107 -12.32 -20.41 -22.65
C GLY A 107 -11.41 -21.42 -23.37
N GLU A 108 -11.09 -21.19 -24.65
CA GLU A 108 -10.21 -22.10 -25.39
C GLU A 108 -8.80 -22.17 -24.78
N CYS A 109 -8.42 -23.37 -24.33
CA CYS A 109 -7.12 -23.66 -23.73
C CYS A 109 -6.30 -24.54 -24.69
N GLN A 110 -5.21 -23.98 -25.24
CA GLN A 110 -4.26 -24.74 -26.05
C GLN A 110 -3.05 -25.14 -25.19
N ASN A 111 -2.38 -26.26 -25.50
CA ASN A 111 -1.23 -26.78 -24.73
C ASN A 111 -0.08 -25.76 -24.50
N SER A 112 -0.01 -24.68 -25.30
CA SER A 112 0.98 -23.60 -25.18
C SER A 112 0.44 -22.27 -24.64
N ASN A 113 -0.88 -22.16 -24.40
CA ASN A 113 -1.54 -20.94 -23.96
C ASN A 113 -2.67 -21.28 -22.97
N VAL A 114 -2.29 -21.76 -21.79
CA VAL A 114 -3.22 -22.14 -20.73
C VAL A 114 -3.79 -20.91 -20.01
N ILE A 115 -4.96 -21.05 -19.39
CA ILE A 115 -5.55 -20.02 -18.54
C ILE A 115 -4.92 -20.10 -17.15
N LEU A 116 -4.38 -18.98 -16.68
CA LEU A 116 -3.79 -18.80 -15.35
C LEU A 116 -4.74 -17.96 -14.49
N PHE A 117 -4.78 -18.25 -13.19
CA PHE A 117 -5.55 -17.50 -12.21
C PHE A 117 -4.61 -16.69 -11.32
N CYS A 118 -4.94 -15.43 -11.06
CA CYS A 118 -4.21 -14.64 -10.08
C CYS A 118 -4.52 -15.14 -8.65
N ASP A 119 -3.49 -15.47 -7.87
CA ASP A 119 -3.64 -15.98 -6.49
C ASP A 119 -4.29 -14.97 -5.53
N MET A 120 -4.27 -13.67 -5.86
CA MET A 120 -4.77 -12.60 -4.98
C MET A 120 -6.19 -12.13 -5.34
N CYS A 121 -6.59 -12.25 -6.62
CA CYS A 121 -7.89 -11.75 -7.09
C CYS A 121 -8.68 -12.73 -7.98
N ASN A 122 -8.16 -13.94 -8.18
CA ASN A 122 -8.75 -15.01 -8.99
C ASN A 122 -9.13 -14.60 -10.43
N LEU A 123 -8.41 -13.62 -10.98
CA LEU A 123 -8.59 -13.16 -12.36
C LEU A 123 -7.99 -14.19 -13.33
N ALA A 124 -8.80 -14.65 -14.28
CA ALA A 124 -8.41 -15.64 -15.29
C ALA A 124 -7.87 -14.96 -16.56
N VAL A 125 -6.63 -15.26 -16.93
CA VAL A 125 -5.99 -14.74 -18.15
C VAL A 125 -5.20 -15.81 -18.86
N HIS A 126 -5.17 -15.76 -20.20
CA HIS A 126 -4.27 -16.61 -20.98
C HIS A 126 -2.80 -16.27 -20.68
N GLN A 127 -1.98 -17.30 -20.55
CA GLN A 127 -0.54 -17.18 -20.27
C GLN A 127 0.16 -16.20 -21.22
N LEU A 128 -0.17 -16.21 -22.52
CA LEU A 128 0.46 -15.30 -23.48
C LEU A 128 0.00 -13.84 -23.33
N LEU A 129 -1.23 -13.61 -22.84
CA LEU A 129 -1.77 -12.26 -22.64
C LEU A 129 -1.29 -11.65 -21.30
N TYR A 130 -0.92 -12.50 -20.34
CA TYR A 130 -0.28 -12.08 -19.09
C TYR A 130 1.06 -11.37 -19.32
N PHE A 131 1.87 -11.81 -20.30
CA PHE A 131 3.21 -11.23 -20.56
C PHE A 131 3.22 -10.08 -21.58
N ASN A 132 2.10 -9.77 -22.23
CA ASN A 132 2.00 -8.74 -23.27
C ASN A 132 1.06 -7.59 -22.88
N SER A 133 0.70 -7.48 -21.60
CA SER A 133 -0.05 -6.36 -21.03
C SER A 133 0.86 -5.36 -20.32
#